data_AF-D7FFW7-F1
#
_entry.id   AF-D7FFW7-F1
#
_cell.length_a   1.000
_cell.length_b   1.000
_cell.length_c   1.000
_cell.angle_alpha   90.00
_cell.angle_beta   90.00
_cell.angle_gamma   90.00
#
_symmetry.space_group_name_H-M   'P 1'
#
loop_
_entity.id
_entity.type
_entity.pdbx_description
1 polymer ?
#
loop_
_entity_poly.entity_id
_entity_poly.type
_entity_poly.pdbx_seq_one_letter_code
_entity_poly.pdbx_strand_id
1 'polypeptide(L)'
;MREMQNLLIQAENAIALLFLLNDKNLKGKIDLIYIDPPFATNNHFTITNGRATTISNSKNGDIAYSDKVVGMDFIEFLKQRLVLLKELLSEQGSIYVHTDCKIGHYVKVMLDEIFGIQNFRNEITRIKCNPKNFKRMGYGNIKDMILFYSKGKNPIFNEPKIPYTPQDLEKRFPKIDKDKRRYTTVPIHAPGEVESGECSKHLKVCYLQKGGIGALILPHLSVGTKKV
;
A
#
# COMPACT_ATOMS: atom_id res chain seq x y z
N MET A 1 -15.17 22.44 -13.66
CA MET A 1 -14.58 21.10 -13.48
C MET A 1 -14.93 20.28 -14.71
N ARG A 2 -13.95 19.79 -15.48
CA ARG A 2 -14.25 18.80 -16.52
C ARG A 2 -14.64 17.51 -15.83
N GLU A 3 -15.84 17.00 -16.09
CA GLU A 3 -16.20 15.64 -15.70
C GLU A 3 -15.25 14.68 -16.40
N MET A 4 -14.47 13.95 -15.62
CA MET A 4 -13.62 12.90 -16.16
C MET A 4 -14.51 11.65 -16.29
N GLN A 5 -14.91 11.33 -17.51
CA GLN A 5 -15.69 10.13 -17.79
C GLN A 5 -14.83 8.88 -17.51
N ASN A 6 -15.44 7.90 -16.85
CA ASN A 6 -14.84 6.58 -16.69
C ASN A 6 -14.62 5.95 -18.07
N LEU A 7 -13.45 5.36 -18.28
CA LEU A 7 -13.07 4.76 -19.55
C LEU A 7 -12.81 3.26 -19.37
N LEU A 8 -13.45 2.45 -20.21
CA LEU A 8 -13.18 1.03 -20.35
C LEU A 8 -12.60 0.79 -21.75
N ILE A 9 -11.42 0.16 -21.83
CA ILE A 9 -10.73 -0.13 -23.10
C ILE A 9 -10.66 -1.64 -23.28
N GLN A 10 -11.11 -2.13 -24.43
CA GLN A 10 -10.92 -3.51 -24.85
C GLN A 10 -9.81 -3.55 -25.91
N ALA A 11 -8.61 -3.95 -25.49
CA ALA A 11 -7.46 -4.14 -26.37
C ALA A 11 -6.40 -5.01 -25.66
N GLU A 12 -5.35 -5.39 -26.39
CA GLU A 12 -4.12 -5.86 -25.78
C GLU A 12 -3.54 -4.74 -24.89
N ASN A 13 -3.07 -5.08 -23.69
CA ASN A 13 -2.76 -4.09 -22.66
C ASN A 13 -1.60 -3.15 -23.04
N ALA A 14 -0.57 -3.60 -23.75
CA ALA A 14 0.51 -2.74 -24.22
C ALA A 14 -0.01 -1.72 -25.22
N ILE A 15 -0.91 -2.12 -26.13
CA ILE A 15 -1.56 -1.23 -27.08
C ILE A 15 -2.45 -0.21 -26.34
N ALA A 16 -3.22 -0.66 -25.35
CA ALA A 16 -4.05 0.23 -24.53
C ALA A 16 -3.20 1.26 -23.77
N LEU A 17 -2.07 0.85 -23.19
CA LEU A 17 -1.17 1.76 -22.48
C LEU A 17 -0.54 2.79 -23.41
N LEU A 18 -0.13 2.38 -24.62
CA LEU A 18 0.37 3.30 -25.66
C LEU A 18 -0.71 4.30 -26.10
N PHE A 19 -1.95 3.84 -26.28
CA PHE A 19 -3.09 4.72 -26.59
C PHE A 19 -3.35 5.74 -25.47
N LEU A 20 -3.26 5.32 -24.20
CA LEU A 20 -3.40 6.24 -23.06
C LEU A 20 -2.28 7.29 -23.04
N LEU A 21 -1.05 6.87 -23.35
CA LEU A 21 0.12 7.76 -23.41
C LEU A 21 0.01 8.77 -24.55
N ASN A 22 -0.25 8.29 -25.77
CA ASN A 22 -0.11 9.07 -27.00
C ASN A 22 -1.41 9.78 -27.38
N ASP A 23 -2.49 9.02 -27.56
CA ASP A 23 -3.77 9.54 -28.07
C ASP A 23 -4.58 10.27 -27.01
N LYS A 24 -4.62 9.75 -25.77
CA LYS A 24 -5.28 10.42 -24.64
C LYS A 24 -4.39 11.45 -23.96
N ASN A 25 -3.10 11.51 -24.31
CA ASN A 25 -2.12 12.44 -23.74
C ASN A 25 -2.12 12.40 -22.19
N LEU A 26 -2.11 11.19 -21.61
CA LEU A 26 -2.14 10.97 -20.16
C LEU A 26 -0.77 10.75 -19.53
N LYS A 27 0.31 10.97 -20.29
CA LYS A 27 1.68 10.94 -19.76
C LYS A 27 1.81 11.88 -18.56
N GLY A 28 2.28 11.35 -17.43
CA GLY A 28 2.47 12.14 -16.21
C GLY A 28 1.20 12.58 -15.49
N LYS A 29 0.02 12.03 -15.82
CA LYS A 29 -1.27 12.52 -15.31
C LYS A 29 -2.03 11.53 -14.42
N ILE A 30 -1.55 10.30 -14.28
CA ILE A 30 -2.21 9.27 -13.48
C ILE A 30 -1.64 9.26 -12.06
N ASP A 31 -2.48 9.49 -11.06
CA ASP A 31 -2.02 9.54 -9.66
C ASP A 31 -1.98 8.16 -8.99
N LEU A 32 -2.75 7.19 -9.49
CA LEU A 32 -2.85 5.87 -8.89
C LEU A 32 -2.99 4.78 -9.96
N ILE A 33 -2.14 3.77 -9.85
CA ILE A 33 -2.21 2.55 -10.66
C ILE A 33 -2.29 1.35 -9.72
N TYR A 34 -3.25 0.46 -9.98
CA TYR A 34 -3.29 -0.86 -9.36
C TYR A 34 -3.31 -1.91 -10.47
N ILE A 35 -2.42 -2.89 -10.39
CA ILE A 35 -2.37 -4.00 -11.34
C ILE A 35 -2.29 -5.34 -10.61
N ASP A 36 -2.95 -6.33 -11.18
CA ASP A 36 -2.95 -7.73 -10.74
C ASP A 36 -2.51 -8.60 -11.93
N PRO A 37 -1.21 -8.56 -12.30
CA PRO A 37 -0.70 -9.37 -13.40
C PRO A 37 -0.86 -10.87 -13.09
N PRO A 38 -0.99 -11.72 -14.11
CA PRO A 38 -1.11 -13.15 -13.91
C PRO A 38 0.13 -13.72 -13.20
N PHE A 39 -0.05 -14.77 -12.38
CA PHE A 39 0.97 -15.26 -11.46
C PHE A 39 1.93 -16.31 -12.08
N ALA A 40 2.05 -16.37 -13.41
CA ALA A 40 2.87 -17.35 -14.14
C ALA A 40 2.57 -18.81 -13.71
N THR A 41 1.29 -19.11 -13.53
CA THR A 41 0.79 -20.38 -12.97
C THR A 41 0.77 -21.55 -13.95
N ASN A 42 1.15 -21.33 -15.22
CA ASN A 42 1.09 -22.31 -16.31
C ASN A 42 -0.34 -22.86 -16.55
N ASN A 43 -1.35 -21.99 -16.44
CA ASN A 43 -2.76 -22.35 -16.63
C ASN A 43 -3.43 -21.47 -17.69
N HIS A 44 -4.45 -22.00 -18.36
CA HIS A 44 -5.42 -21.17 -19.08
C HIS A 44 -6.52 -20.78 -18.11
N PHE A 45 -6.87 -19.50 -18.01
CA PHE A 45 -8.07 -19.10 -17.28
C PHE A 45 -9.20 -19.00 -18.27
N THR A 46 -10.20 -19.86 -18.13
CA THR A 46 -11.39 -19.82 -18.98
C THR A 46 -12.53 -19.08 -18.28
N ILE A 47 -13.30 -18.32 -19.04
CA ILE A 47 -14.59 -17.79 -18.61
C ILE A 47 -15.66 -18.77 -19.09
N THR A 48 -16.51 -19.19 -18.17
CA THR A 48 -17.74 -19.92 -18.52
C THR A 48 -18.91 -19.15 -17.90
N ASN A 49 -19.89 -18.76 -18.71
CA ASN A 49 -21.10 -18.03 -18.28
C ASN A 49 -20.81 -16.72 -17.51
N GLY A 50 -19.85 -15.92 -17.97
CA GLY A 50 -19.52 -14.61 -17.37
C GLY A 50 -18.78 -14.66 -16.03
N ARG A 51 -18.36 -15.85 -15.57
CA ARG A 51 -17.50 -16.02 -14.39
C ARG A 51 -16.16 -16.61 -14.81
N ALA A 52 -15.07 -15.97 -14.38
CA ALA A 52 -13.72 -16.52 -14.53
C ALA A 52 -13.57 -17.73 -13.59
N THR A 53 -13.36 -18.92 -14.15
CA THR A 53 -13.15 -20.15 -13.37
C THR A 53 -11.66 -20.33 -13.09
N THR A 54 -11.27 -20.31 -11.80
CA THR A 54 -9.88 -20.48 -11.33
C THR A 54 -9.54 -21.92 -10.92
N ILE A 55 -10.53 -22.81 -10.77
CA ILE A 55 -10.38 -24.11 -10.10
C ILE A 55 -10.63 -25.30 -11.05
N SER A 56 -11.40 -25.11 -12.12
CA SER A 56 -11.70 -26.15 -13.10
C SER A 56 -11.83 -25.51 -14.48
N ASN A 57 -10.80 -25.66 -15.32
CA ASN A 57 -10.91 -25.27 -16.72
C ASN A 57 -12.03 -26.07 -17.36
N SER A 58 -13.15 -25.40 -17.61
CA SER A 58 -14.20 -25.99 -18.42
C SER A 58 -13.62 -26.19 -19.82
N LYS A 59 -13.62 -27.43 -20.34
CA LYS A 59 -13.05 -27.77 -21.66
C LYS A 59 -13.64 -26.94 -22.81
N ASN A 60 -14.81 -26.30 -22.58
CA ASN A 60 -15.56 -25.51 -23.55
C ASN A 60 -15.73 -24.02 -23.15
N GLY A 61 -14.91 -23.47 -22.25
CA GLY A 61 -14.97 -22.05 -21.89
C GLY A 61 -14.07 -21.17 -22.77
N ASP A 62 -14.48 -19.92 -23.02
CA ASP A 62 -13.66 -18.95 -23.74
C ASP A 62 -12.39 -18.63 -22.95
N ILE A 63 -11.23 -18.62 -23.61
CA ILE A 63 -9.94 -18.28 -22.96
C ILE A 63 -9.97 -16.79 -22.61
N ALA A 64 -9.99 -16.47 -21.32
CA ALA A 64 -9.97 -15.09 -20.82
C ALA A 64 -8.57 -14.48 -20.92
N TYR A 65 -7.56 -15.26 -20.52
CA TYR A 65 -6.15 -14.99 -20.79
C TYR A 65 -5.33 -16.28 -20.64
N SER A 66 -4.21 -16.35 -21.36
CA SER A 66 -3.28 -17.48 -21.30
C SER A 66 -2.09 -17.14 -20.39
N ASP A 67 -1.96 -17.84 -19.26
CA ASP A 67 -0.85 -17.71 -18.31
C ASP A 67 0.25 -18.74 -18.64
N LYS A 68 0.64 -18.79 -19.92
CA LYS A 68 1.64 -19.72 -20.48
C LYS A 68 3.05 -19.15 -20.56
N VAL A 69 3.20 -17.84 -20.33
CA VAL A 69 4.52 -17.21 -20.37
C VAL A 69 5.19 -17.52 -19.03
N VAL A 70 6.27 -18.29 -19.07
CA VAL A 70 6.99 -18.75 -17.88
C VAL A 70 8.45 -18.30 -17.99
N GLY A 71 9.09 -18.03 -16.85
CA GLY A 71 10.51 -17.70 -16.83
C GLY A 71 10.79 -16.29 -17.36
N MET A 72 11.88 -16.13 -18.12
CA MET A 72 12.38 -14.82 -18.56
C MET A 72 11.42 -14.07 -19.49
N ASP A 73 10.65 -14.79 -20.31
CA ASP A 73 9.69 -14.17 -21.23
C ASP A 73 8.57 -13.45 -20.48
N PHE A 74 8.18 -13.96 -19.30
CA PHE A 74 7.14 -13.34 -18.46
C PHE A 74 7.66 -12.06 -17.80
N ILE A 75 8.92 -12.11 -17.36
CA ILE A 75 9.63 -10.98 -16.79
C ILE A 75 9.73 -9.87 -17.84
N GLU A 76 10.14 -10.19 -19.07
CA GLU A 76 10.22 -9.22 -20.17
C GLU A 76 8.84 -8.67 -20.55
N PHE A 77 7.83 -9.54 -20.65
CA PHE A 77 6.44 -9.14 -20.87
C PHE A 77 5.97 -8.12 -19.82
N LEU A 78 6.23 -8.36 -18.55
CA LEU A 78 5.82 -7.47 -17.47
C LEU A 78 6.65 -6.18 -17.47
N LYS A 79 7.96 -6.27 -17.71
CA LYS A 79 8.90 -5.13 -17.75
C LYS A 79 8.45 -4.07 -18.75
N GLN A 80 8.10 -4.47 -19.97
CA GLN A 80 7.64 -3.55 -21.02
C GLN A 80 6.42 -2.74 -20.57
N ARG A 81 5.48 -3.38 -19.86
CA ARG A 81 4.26 -2.73 -19.35
C ARG A 81 4.55 -1.81 -18.18
N LEU A 82 5.41 -2.24 -17.25
CA LEU A 82 5.80 -1.43 -16.08
C LEU A 82 6.49 -0.13 -16.51
N VAL A 83 7.29 -0.14 -17.57
CA VAL A 83 7.89 1.08 -18.14
C VAL A 83 6.80 2.04 -18.63
N LEU A 84 5.81 1.57 -19.38
CA LEU A 84 4.70 2.40 -19.85
C LEU A 84 3.86 2.95 -18.69
N LEU A 85 3.60 2.13 -17.66
CA LEU A 85 2.87 2.55 -16.46
C LEU A 85 3.62 3.64 -15.70
N LYS A 86 4.96 3.57 -15.60
CA LYS A 86 5.77 4.63 -15.00
C LYS A 86 5.66 5.95 -15.76
N GLU A 87 5.59 5.90 -17.10
CA GLU A 87 5.42 7.11 -17.93
C GLU A 87 4.03 7.74 -17.75
N LEU A 88 2.99 6.92 -17.54
CA LEU A 88 1.63 7.40 -17.26
C LEU A 88 1.51 8.06 -15.88
N LEU A 89 2.24 7.56 -14.88
CA LEU A 89 2.18 8.09 -13.52
C LEU A 89 2.62 9.55 -13.44
N SER A 90 1.89 10.34 -12.66
CA SER A 90 2.32 11.67 -12.23
C SER A 90 3.51 11.58 -11.28
N GLU A 91 4.25 12.67 -11.09
CA GLU A 91 5.41 12.70 -10.17
C GLU A 91 5.02 12.41 -8.72
N GLN A 92 3.76 12.66 -8.36
CA GLN A 92 3.20 12.35 -7.04
C GLN A 92 2.43 11.02 -7.04
N GLY A 93 2.44 10.30 -8.17
CA GLY A 93 1.66 9.10 -8.37
C GLY A 93 2.28 7.86 -7.73
N SER A 94 1.43 6.86 -7.49
CA SER A 94 1.78 5.60 -6.86
C SER A 94 1.28 4.38 -7.64
N ILE A 95 2.03 3.29 -7.59
CA ILE A 95 1.65 2.00 -8.17
C ILE A 95 1.64 0.91 -7.11
N TYR A 96 0.61 0.06 -7.21
CA TYR A 96 0.42 -1.13 -6.40
C TYR A 96 0.41 -2.34 -7.34
N VAL A 97 1.37 -3.24 -7.16
CA VAL A 97 1.50 -4.46 -7.96
C VAL A 97 1.21 -5.66 -7.09
N HIS A 98 0.06 -6.30 -7.34
CA HIS A 98 -0.33 -7.53 -6.64
C HIS A 98 0.41 -8.73 -7.24
N THR A 99 1.02 -9.54 -6.37
CA THR A 99 1.84 -10.68 -6.77
C THR A 99 1.95 -11.71 -5.64
N ASP A 100 2.60 -12.84 -5.88
CA ASP A 100 2.75 -13.93 -4.91
C ASP A 100 4.22 -14.19 -4.59
N CYS A 101 4.49 -15.16 -3.70
CA CYS A 101 5.85 -15.51 -3.32
C CYS A 101 6.66 -16.20 -4.44
N LYS A 102 6.03 -16.65 -5.54
CA LYS A 102 6.73 -17.36 -6.62
C LYS A 102 7.45 -16.38 -7.53
N ILE A 103 6.75 -15.32 -7.94
CA ILE A 103 7.29 -14.33 -8.88
C ILE A 103 7.60 -12.99 -8.21
N GLY A 104 7.05 -12.71 -7.02
CA GLY A 104 7.07 -11.37 -6.42
C GLY A 104 8.47 -10.81 -6.16
N HIS A 105 9.45 -11.65 -5.84
CA HIS A 105 10.84 -11.20 -5.67
C HIS A 105 11.48 -10.75 -6.98
N TYR A 106 11.18 -11.40 -8.10
CA TYR A 106 11.65 -10.97 -9.42
C TYR A 106 10.94 -9.68 -9.86
N VAL A 107 9.64 -9.58 -9.57
CA VAL A 107 8.86 -8.34 -9.81
C VAL A 107 9.42 -7.18 -8.99
N LYS A 108 9.79 -7.41 -7.73
CA LYS A 108 10.42 -6.41 -6.85
C LYS A 108 11.73 -5.88 -7.45
N VAL A 109 12.61 -6.77 -7.91
CA VAL A 109 13.89 -6.36 -8.54
C VAL A 109 13.64 -5.56 -9.82
N MET A 110 12.68 -5.95 -10.65
CA MET A 110 12.29 -5.16 -11.82
C MET A 110 11.74 -3.79 -11.46
N LEU A 111 10.89 -3.70 -10.44
CA LEU A 111 10.37 -2.42 -9.97
C LEU A 111 11.47 -1.54 -9.38
N ASP A 112 12.47 -2.12 -8.71
CA ASP A 112 13.66 -1.41 -8.25
C ASP A 112 14.47 -0.84 -9.43
N GLU A 113 14.63 -1.57 -10.52
CA GLU A 113 15.28 -1.09 -11.74
C GLU A 113 14.49 0.06 -12.38
N ILE A 114 13.16 -0.10 -12.49
CA ILE A 114 12.30 0.84 -13.22
C ILE A 114 12.01 2.10 -12.40
N PHE A 115 11.62 1.95 -11.14
CA PHE A 115 11.21 3.05 -10.26
C PHE A 115 12.35 3.57 -9.38
N GLY A 116 13.40 2.79 -9.15
CA GLY A 116 14.47 3.10 -8.21
C GLY A 116 14.19 2.50 -6.82
N ILE A 117 15.21 1.91 -6.21
CA ILE A 117 15.13 1.28 -4.88
C ILE A 117 14.61 2.26 -3.81
N GLN A 118 15.03 3.53 -3.88
CA GLN A 118 14.62 4.59 -2.96
C GLN A 118 13.13 4.94 -3.02
N ASN A 119 12.45 4.54 -4.10
CA ASN A 119 11.04 4.79 -4.32
C ASN A 119 10.15 3.61 -3.89
N PHE A 120 10.75 2.52 -3.41
CA PHE A 120 10.02 1.46 -2.72
C PHE A 120 9.45 1.99 -1.40
N ARG A 121 8.16 1.75 -1.15
CA ARG A 121 7.46 2.26 0.03
C ARG A 121 7.09 1.17 1.01
N ASN A 122 6.51 0.07 0.52
CA ASN A 122 6.11 -1.04 1.38
C ASN A 122 5.85 -2.34 0.62
N GLU A 123 5.92 -3.46 1.34
CA GLU A 123 5.33 -4.73 0.95
C GLU A 123 4.09 -4.98 1.82
N ILE A 124 2.91 -4.88 1.23
CA ILE A 124 1.65 -5.11 1.93
C ILE A 124 1.32 -6.60 1.84
N THR A 125 1.20 -7.25 3.00
CA THR A 125 0.78 -8.65 3.08
C THR A 125 -0.73 -8.75 3.04
N ARG A 126 -1.27 -9.49 2.05
CA ARG A 126 -2.69 -9.82 1.96
C ARG A 126 -2.91 -11.26 2.40
N ILE A 127 -3.70 -11.48 3.44
CA ILE A 127 -4.07 -12.84 3.88
C ILE A 127 -5.17 -13.36 2.95
N LYS A 128 -4.88 -14.41 2.18
CA LYS A 128 -5.82 -14.99 1.20
C LYS A 128 -6.65 -16.15 1.73
N CYS A 129 -6.17 -16.83 2.77
CA CYS A 129 -6.90 -17.95 3.37
C CYS A 129 -6.44 -18.24 4.79
N ASN A 130 -7.29 -18.94 5.54
CA ASN A 130 -6.93 -19.48 6.84
C ASN A 130 -5.89 -20.61 6.69
N PRO A 131 -4.95 -20.75 7.65
CA PRO A 131 -4.04 -21.89 7.68
C PRO A 131 -4.79 -23.21 7.63
N LYS A 132 -4.37 -24.11 6.73
CA LYS A 132 -4.96 -25.45 6.61
C LYS A 132 -4.00 -26.50 7.18
N ASN A 133 -4.49 -27.33 8.11
CA ASN A 133 -3.70 -28.35 8.81
C ASN A 133 -3.58 -29.65 8.01
N PHE A 134 -2.92 -29.60 6.85
CA PHE A 134 -2.60 -30.79 6.06
C PHE A 134 -1.13 -31.16 6.21
N LYS A 135 -0.84 -32.47 6.31
CA LYS A 135 0.52 -33.01 6.30
C LYS A 135 1.23 -32.57 5.02
N ARG A 136 2.30 -31.81 5.16
CA ARG A 136 3.09 -31.25 4.05
C ARG A 136 4.54 -31.05 4.51
N MET A 137 5.46 -31.00 3.56
CA MET A 137 6.82 -30.53 3.81
C MET A 137 6.84 -29.01 3.63
N GLY A 138 6.90 -28.27 4.73
CA GLY A 138 7.01 -26.80 4.75
C GLY A 138 5.78 -26.06 5.28
N TYR A 139 5.81 -24.73 5.17
CA TYR A 139 4.78 -23.85 5.69
C TYR A 139 3.64 -23.64 4.69
N GLY A 140 2.44 -23.39 5.20
CA GLY A 140 1.29 -23.06 4.36
C GLY A 140 1.45 -21.69 3.71
N ASN A 141 1.25 -21.60 2.39
CA ASN A 141 1.15 -20.32 1.70
C ASN A 141 -0.25 -19.72 1.91
N ILE A 142 -0.38 -18.86 2.91
CA ILE A 142 -1.62 -18.18 3.29
C ILE A 142 -1.68 -16.71 2.87
N LYS A 143 -0.62 -16.21 2.23
CA LYS A 143 -0.49 -14.79 1.89
C LYS A 143 -0.14 -14.53 0.44
N ASP A 144 -0.59 -13.39 -0.04
CA ASP A 144 -0.09 -12.72 -1.24
C ASP A 144 0.65 -11.45 -0.81
N MET A 145 1.39 -10.86 -1.73
CA MET A 145 2.12 -9.61 -1.51
C MET A 145 1.66 -8.55 -2.50
N ILE A 146 1.54 -7.32 -2.03
CA ILE A 146 1.29 -6.16 -2.88
C ILE A 146 2.48 -5.23 -2.72
N LEU A 147 3.21 -5.01 -3.81
CA LEU A 147 4.37 -4.13 -3.84
C LEU A 147 3.90 -2.70 -4.07
N PHE A 148 4.25 -1.80 -3.15
CA PHE A 148 3.90 -0.39 -3.22
C PHE A 148 5.13 0.46 -3.55
N TYR A 149 5.07 1.15 -4.70
CA TYR A 149 6.07 2.11 -5.16
C TYR A 149 5.44 3.48 -5.44
N SER A 150 6.23 4.52 -5.25
CA SER A 150 5.92 5.87 -5.76
C SER A 150 6.74 6.17 -7.01
N LYS A 151 6.30 7.12 -7.84
CA LYS A 151 7.14 7.64 -8.92
C LYS A 151 8.22 8.60 -8.38
N GLY A 152 7.80 9.57 -7.58
CA GLY A 152 8.68 10.58 -6.97
C GLY A 152 8.83 10.45 -5.46
N LYS A 153 9.54 11.41 -4.86
CA LYS A 153 9.86 11.43 -3.42
C LYS A 153 8.64 11.73 -2.54
N ASN A 154 7.70 12.54 -3.05
CA ASN A 154 6.54 13.05 -2.32
C ASN A 154 5.24 12.53 -2.96
N PRO A 155 4.85 11.27 -2.72
CA PRO A 155 3.61 10.72 -3.27
C PRO A 155 2.39 11.28 -2.55
N ILE A 156 1.26 11.32 -3.27
CA ILE A 156 -0.05 11.48 -2.63
C ILE A 156 -0.32 10.22 -1.80
N PHE A 157 -0.48 10.39 -0.50
CA PHE A 157 -0.85 9.30 0.41
C PHE A 157 -2.01 9.71 1.29
N ASN A 158 -3.15 9.04 1.09
CA ASN A 158 -4.36 9.23 1.88
C ASN A 158 -4.41 8.13 2.94
N GLU A 159 -3.95 8.45 4.16
CA GLU A 159 -3.87 7.48 5.24
C GLU A 159 -5.26 6.95 5.62
N PRO A 160 -5.55 5.65 5.45
CA PRO A 160 -6.85 5.09 5.81
C PRO A 160 -6.96 5.01 7.33
N LYS A 161 -7.70 5.95 7.93
CA LYS A 161 -7.96 5.99 9.37
C LYS A 161 -9.39 5.59 9.67
N ILE A 162 -9.54 4.77 10.70
CA ILE A 162 -10.84 4.47 11.30
C ILE A 162 -10.81 5.08 12.71
N PRO A 163 -11.80 5.93 13.07
CA PRO A 163 -11.86 6.47 14.42
C PRO A 163 -12.06 5.33 15.42
N TYR A 164 -11.41 5.43 16.58
CA TYR A 164 -11.59 4.45 17.64
C TYR A 164 -12.98 4.54 18.26
N THR A 165 -13.59 3.39 18.51
CA THR A 165 -14.78 3.32 19.37
C THR A 165 -14.37 3.44 20.85
N PRO A 166 -15.28 3.85 21.76
CA PRO A 166 -15.00 3.86 23.19
C PRO A 166 -14.49 2.51 23.72
N GLN A 167 -15.02 1.41 23.20
CA GLN A 167 -14.63 0.04 23.54
C GLN A 167 -13.19 -0.28 23.06
N ASP A 168 -12.81 0.20 21.88
CA ASP A 168 -11.43 0.05 21.39
C ASP A 168 -10.44 0.81 22.28
N LEU A 169 -10.81 2.01 22.71
CA LEU A 169 -10.01 2.82 23.61
C LEU A 169 -9.83 2.15 24.97
N GLU A 170 -10.88 1.54 25.51
CA GLU A 170 -10.82 0.76 26.75
C GLU A 170 -9.91 -0.45 26.63
N LYS A 171 -10.01 -1.20 25.53
CA LYS A 171 -9.22 -2.41 25.30
C LYS A 171 -7.74 -2.09 25.04
N ARG A 172 -7.46 -1.06 24.23
CA ARG A 172 -6.09 -0.70 23.83
C ARG A 172 -5.36 0.15 24.87
N PHE A 173 -6.10 1.01 25.59
CA PHE A 173 -5.58 1.92 26.59
C PHE A 173 -6.31 1.72 27.94
N PRO A 174 -6.01 0.61 28.64
CA PRO A 174 -6.72 0.23 29.85
C PRO A 174 -6.39 1.10 31.07
N LYS A 175 -5.23 1.77 31.07
CA LYS A 175 -4.77 2.56 32.22
C LYS A 175 -5.26 4.01 32.10
N ILE A 176 -5.53 4.64 33.24
CA ILE A 176 -6.00 6.03 33.31
C ILE A 176 -5.03 6.82 34.20
N ASP A 177 -4.61 8.00 33.76
CA ASP A 177 -3.74 8.89 34.54
C ASP A 177 -4.53 9.75 35.54
N LYS A 178 -3.83 10.58 36.31
CA LYS A 178 -4.44 11.48 37.30
C LYS A 178 -5.36 12.54 36.66
N ASP A 179 -5.16 12.83 35.37
CA ASP A 179 -5.92 13.80 34.58
C ASP A 179 -7.05 13.13 33.75
N LYS A 180 -7.39 11.87 34.05
CA LYS A 180 -8.41 11.06 33.37
C LYS A 180 -8.13 10.74 31.90
N ARG A 181 -6.87 10.81 31.45
CA ARG A 181 -6.46 10.40 30.10
C ARG A 181 -6.11 8.91 30.08
N ARG A 182 -6.49 8.22 29.00
CA ARG A 182 -6.19 6.80 28.82
C ARG A 182 -4.79 6.61 28.25
N TYR A 183 -4.05 5.62 28.76
CA TYR A 183 -2.73 5.24 28.27
C TYR A 183 -2.50 3.72 28.33
N THR A 184 -1.44 3.26 27.67
CA THR A 184 -0.94 1.89 27.75
C THR A 184 0.58 1.91 27.87
N THR A 185 1.16 0.87 28.45
CA THR A 185 2.61 0.75 28.59
C THR A 185 3.14 -0.10 27.44
N VAL A 186 3.99 0.49 26.61
CA VAL A 186 4.71 -0.22 25.53
C VAL A 186 6.15 -0.52 25.98
N PRO A 187 6.75 -1.67 25.59
CA PRO A 187 8.15 -1.96 25.88
C PRO A 187 9.10 -0.93 25.27
N ILE A 188 10.19 -0.62 25.98
CA ILE A 188 11.16 0.43 25.63
C ILE A 188 11.98 0.15 24.36
N HIS A 189 11.89 -1.04 23.76
CA HIS A 189 12.63 -1.41 22.55
C HIS A 189 11.86 -1.08 21.25
N ALA A 190 10.73 -0.38 21.34
CA ALA A 190 9.93 0.07 20.20
C ALA A 190 9.64 1.60 20.14
N PRO A 191 10.57 2.52 20.49
CA PRO A 191 10.42 3.92 20.16
C PRO A 191 10.86 4.12 18.71
N GLY A 192 9.96 4.60 17.85
CA GLY A 192 10.38 5.20 16.59
C GLY A 192 11.13 6.49 16.90
N GLU A 193 12.45 6.48 16.79
CA GLU A 193 13.25 7.71 16.81
C GLU A 193 12.87 8.55 15.59
N VAL A 194 12.30 9.73 15.84
CA VAL A 194 12.06 10.75 14.84
C VAL A 194 12.69 12.04 15.33
N GLU A 195 13.87 12.39 14.80
CA GLU A 195 14.56 13.65 15.12
C GLU A 195 13.72 14.90 14.74
N SER A 196 12.67 14.74 13.93
CA SER A 196 11.80 15.84 13.50
C SER A 196 10.34 15.44 13.23
N GLY A 197 9.79 14.47 13.97
CA GLY A 197 8.37 14.06 13.85
C GLY A 197 7.48 14.72 14.91
N GLU A 198 6.18 14.85 14.64
CA GLU A 198 5.20 15.44 15.58
C GLU A 198 5.13 14.76 16.96
N CYS A 199 5.69 13.55 17.12
CA CYS A 199 5.85 12.87 18.41
C CYS A 199 6.68 13.69 19.42
N SER A 200 7.51 14.63 18.95
CA SER A 200 8.37 15.49 19.78
C SER A 200 7.68 16.73 20.32
N LYS A 201 6.40 16.97 19.98
CA LYS A 201 5.64 18.14 20.47
C LYS A 201 4.67 17.72 21.58
N HIS A 202 5.14 17.91 22.82
CA HIS A 202 4.36 17.91 24.06
C HIS A 202 3.70 16.58 24.45
N LEU A 203 4.51 15.55 24.69
CA LEU A 203 4.24 14.60 25.77
C LEU A 203 4.36 15.32 27.12
N LYS A 204 3.28 15.98 27.55
CA LYS A 204 3.10 16.32 28.97
C LYS A 204 2.82 15.01 29.72
N VAL A 205 3.86 14.57 30.44
CA VAL A 205 3.91 13.57 31.53
C VAL A 205 4.59 12.24 31.17
N CYS A 206 5.93 12.26 31.20
CA CYS A 206 6.73 11.30 31.94
C CYS A 206 7.58 12.12 32.93
N TYR A 207 7.33 12.02 34.24
CA TYR A 207 8.17 12.62 35.27
C TYR A 207 8.75 11.54 36.18
N LEU A 208 10.06 11.61 36.41
CA LEU A 208 10.84 11.22 37.60
C LEU A 208 12.29 11.69 37.29
N GLN A 209 13.04 12.40 38.14
CA GLN A 209 13.22 12.32 39.59
C GLN A 209 13.59 13.67 40.24
N LYS A 210 13.48 13.67 41.57
CA LYS A 210 13.74 14.76 42.54
C LYS A 210 15.18 15.31 42.52
N GLY A 211 15.29 16.62 42.77
CA GLY A 211 16.45 17.25 43.42
C GLY A 211 17.06 18.45 42.67
N GLY A 212 17.00 19.63 43.27
CA GLY A 212 17.89 20.75 42.91
C GLY A 212 17.22 21.97 42.25
N ILE A 213 16.88 22.93 43.11
CA ILE A 213 16.63 24.37 42.93
C ILE A 213 16.89 24.95 41.53
N GLY A 214 15.83 25.53 40.96
CA GLY A 214 15.88 26.38 39.77
C GLY A 214 14.47 26.88 39.45
N ALA A 215 14.02 27.89 40.19
CA ALA A 215 12.79 28.59 39.86
C ALA A 215 12.92 29.23 38.46
N LEU A 216 11.92 29.04 37.60
CA LEU A 216 11.53 30.10 36.69
C LEU A 216 10.00 30.20 36.67
N ILE A 217 9.57 31.27 37.30
CA ILE A 217 8.24 31.88 37.25
C ILE A 217 8.03 32.48 35.86
N LEU A 218 6.76 32.57 35.42
CA LEU A 218 6.09 33.64 34.63
C LEU A 218 5.05 33.03 33.67
N PRO A 219 3.99 33.76 33.26
CA PRO A 219 3.10 34.63 34.03
C PRO A 219 1.61 34.40 33.71
N HIS A 220 0.73 34.91 34.59
CA HIS A 220 -0.65 35.26 34.27
C HIS A 220 -0.71 36.57 33.44
N LEU A 221 -1.67 36.66 32.49
CA LEU A 221 -2.49 37.80 31.98
C LEU A 221 -2.78 37.55 30.48
N SER A 222 -4.01 37.28 30.03
CA SER A 222 -5.23 38.11 29.88
C SER A 222 -5.09 39.30 28.92
N VAL A 223 -5.85 39.29 27.80
CA VAL A 223 -6.73 40.35 27.19
C VAL A 223 -7.50 39.66 26.02
N GLY A 224 -8.85 39.55 25.99
CA GLY A 224 -9.82 40.50 25.39
C GLY A 224 -9.69 40.58 23.85
N THR A 225 -10.69 40.46 22.96
CA THR A 225 -12.03 41.09 22.96
C THR A 225 -12.98 40.52 21.87
N LYS A 226 -14.25 40.41 22.27
CA LYS A 226 -15.54 40.70 21.57
C LYS A 226 -15.97 40.05 20.24
N LYS A 227 -17.15 39.43 20.36
CA LYS A 227 -18.27 39.32 19.40
C LYS A 227 -18.44 40.51 18.45
N VAL A 228 -18.93 40.21 17.24
CA VAL A 228 -20.26 40.63 16.80
C VAL A 228 -21.05 39.36 16.50
#